data_AF-A0A8X6Q0S7-F1
#
_entry.id   AF-A0A8X6Q0S7-F1
#
_cell.length_a   1.000
_cell.length_b   1.000
_cell.length_c   1.000
_cell.angle_alpha   90.00
_cell.angle_beta   90.00
_cell.angle_gamma   90.00
#
_symmetry.space_group_name_H-M   'P 1'
#
loop_
_entity.id
_entity.type
_entity.pdbx_description
1 polymer ?
#
loop_
_entity_poly.entity_id
_entity_poly.type
_entity_poly.pdbx_seq_one_letter_code
_entity_poly.pdbx_strand_id
1 'polypeptide(L)'
;MEYLTYFAPLCAIVLVVIYNIMHSKKRKLPPGPFNLPFVGYLPFLGEKPHITFQKLSEKYGPVFRLRLGMSTAIIITDYNIMKEAFSKSASLNRPPNFSQTVPDGMGLSSVNGQEWIEQRRYTVKTIKHMGLGKSKWQNFVQDEVDEYVQLLEKQKGKPFDPKSPLIASIANNIFSLIFGYRLPHESPQMSVIIQAISSFPKLFDQTGLFLIPGMFTFFKIAGLSPEFTDMIAFNNFFREEVDKKKNIKDGTNETSYAEDYLYRMKEESKEETSFQETHLLGNIQSLMLGGTETIAYTLLWSFLAMAIHPEIQQKVQEEVDSVLGKSKPQWTEHLKLPYTYAAILECMRWRTMVPNNALRWTREDVQIGDYDVPKNTVIIASLWNVQNDSKIWKNPSKFIPDRFIDDSGKVMPKPHGWVPFSLGKRNCPGDTAAMIELFLYFTTIIQKFTILVPDTEPLPDLDGTAHLLLIPKPYKVKFVPRL
;
A
#
# COMPACT_ATOMS: atom_id res chain seq x y z
N MET A 1 31.89 -52.04 -14.33
CA MET A 1 32.37 -50.63 -14.36
C MET A 1 31.25 -49.59 -14.38
N GLU A 2 29.97 -49.97 -14.52
CA GLU A 2 28.84 -49.01 -14.59
C GLU A 2 28.31 -48.50 -13.24
N TYR A 3 28.62 -49.16 -12.12
CA TYR A 3 28.16 -48.71 -10.79
C TYR A 3 28.94 -47.52 -10.23
N LEU A 4 30.20 -47.31 -10.68
CA LEU A 4 31.05 -46.21 -10.23
C LEU A 4 30.61 -44.85 -10.79
N THR A 5 29.99 -44.83 -11.97
CA THR A 5 29.49 -43.63 -12.64
C THR A 5 28.28 -42.99 -11.95
N TYR A 6 27.47 -43.76 -11.20
CA TYR A 6 26.34 -43.22 -10.42
C TYR A 6 26.69 -42.91 -8.96
N PHE A 7 27.75 -43.52 -8.43
CA PHE A 7 28.18 -43.33 -7.04
C PHE A 7 28.87 -41.98 -6.82
N ALA A 8 29.68 -41.54 -7.78
CA ALA A 8 30.39 -40.25 -7.70
C ALA A 8 29.46 -39.03 -7.57
N PRO A 9 28.39 -38.86 -8.39
CA PRO A 9 27.46 -37.74 -8.22
C PRO A 9 26.65 -37.84 -6.93
N LEU A 10 26.27 -39.04 -6.48
CA LEU A 10 25.57 -39.22 -5.21
C LEU A 10 26.47 -38.84 -4.02
N CYS A 11 27.75 -39.25 -4.02
CA CYS A 11 28.73 -38.85 -3.02
C CYS A 11 29.00 -37.34 -3.06
N ALA A 12 29.06 -36.72 -4.24
CA ALA A 12 29.21 -35.27 -4.37
C ALA A 12 27.99 -34.53 -3.79
N ILE A 13 26.77 -35.00 -4.05
CA ILE A 13 25.55 -34.45 -3.46
C ILE A 13 25.58 -34.60 -1.93
N VAL A 14 25.93 -35.79 -1.43
CA VAL A 14 26.03 -36.04 0.02
C VAL A 14 27.11 -35.16 0.66
N LEU A 15 28.28 -34.99 0.02
CA LEU A 15 29.34 -34.12 0.51
C LEU A 15 28.94 -32.64 0.48
N VAL A 16 28.22 -32.17 -0.55
CA VAL A 16 27.66 -30.82 -0.60
C VAL A 16 26.60 -30.64 0.48
N VAL A 17 25.75 -31.65 0.73
CA VAL A 17 24.76 -31.63 1.81
C VAL A 17 25.46 -31.59 3.18
N ILE A 18 26.47 -32.42 3.41
CA ILE A 18 27.25 -32.45 4.65
C ILE A 18 28.01 -31.13 4.83
N TYR A 19 28.66 -30.61 3.78
CA TYR A 19 29.36 -29.32 3.80
C TYR A 19 28.40 -28.19 4.16
N ASN A 20 27.23 -28.15 3.53
CA ASN A 20 26.20 -27.16 3.85
C ASN A 20 25.65 -27.31 5.28
N ILE A 21 25.44 -28.54 5.77
CA ILE A 21 25.03 -28.80 7.16
C ILE A 21 26.12 -28.36 8.15
N MET A 22 27.39 -28.62 7.84
CA MET A 22 28.53 -28.24 8.67
C MET A 22 28.76 -26.72 8.68
N HIS A 23 28.58 -26.04 7.55
CA HIS A 23 28.66 -24.58 7.47
C HIS A 23 27.41 -23.87 7.99
N SER A 24 26.23 -24.49 7.96
CA SER A 24 25.02 -23.91 8.57
C SER A 24 25.09 -23.87 10.09
N LYS A 25 25.92 -24.74 10.73
CA LYS A 25 26.11 -24.76 12.19
C LYS A 25 26.78 -23.51 12.77
N LYS A 26 27.34 -22.60 11.95
CA LYS A 26 27.93 -21.34 12.42
C LYS A 26 26.97 -20.15 12.46
N ARG A 27 25.78 -20.23 11.84
CA ARG A 27 24.82 -19.12 11.77
C ARG A 27 23.60 -19.41 12.62
N LYS A 28 23.21 -18.49 13.49
CA LYS A 28 21.97 -18.57 14.26
C LYS A 28 20.82 -18.10 13.37
N LEU A 29 20.33 -18.98 12.49
CA LEU A 29 19.22 -18.68 11.59
C LEU A 29 17.87 -18.65 12.35
N PRO A 30 16.88 -17.86 11.91
CA PRO A 30 15.54 -17.89 12.49
C PRO A 30 14.90 -19.29 12.44
N PRO A 31 14.09 -19.67 13.45
CA PRO A 31 13.33 -20.91 13.42
C PRO A 31 12.25 -20.86 12.32
N GLY A 32 11.68 -22.00 11.96
CA GLY A 32 10.58 -22.03 10.99
C GLY A 32 10.03 -23.42 10.76
N PRO A 33 8.87 -23.53 10.09
CA PRO A 33 8.23 -24.81 9.81
C PRO A 33 9.03 -25.66 8.82
N PHE A 34 8.64 -26.93 8.72
CA PHE A 34 9.06 -27.79 7.63
C PHE A 34 8.63 -27.20 6.28
N ASN A 35 9.49 -27.29 5.27
CA ASN A 35 9.26 -26.77 3.93
C ASN A 35 9.36 -27.90 2.92
N LEU A 36 8.45 -27.95 1.94
CA LEU A 36 8.51 -28.93 0.86
C LEU A 36 9.68 -28.60 -0.10
N PRO A 37 10.28 -29.61 -0.75
CA PRO A 37 11.23 -29.38 -1.84
C PRO A 37 10.62 -28.49 -2.94
N PHE A 38 11.45 -27.59 -3.50
CA PHE A 38 11.13 -26.66 -4.61
C PHE A 38 10.04 -25.59 -4.36
N VAL A 39 8.88 -25.96 -3.82
CA VAL A 39 7.74 -25.04 -3.58
C VAL A 39 7.74 -24.42 -2.18
N GLY A 40 8.49 -25.01 -1.24
CA GLY A 40 8.63 -24.48 0.12
C GLY A 40 7.32 -24.57 0.92
N TYR A 41 6.91 -23.45 1.49
CA TYR A 41 5.71 -23.28 2.31
C TYR A 41 4.53 -22.67 1.52
N LEU A 42 4.69 -22.38 0.22
CA LEU A 42 3.64 -21.77 -0.61
C LEU A 42 2.29 -22.51 -0.51
N PRO A 43 2.22 -23.86 -0.60
CA PRO A 43 0.94 -24.58 -0.52
C PRO A 43 0.20 -24.44 0.81
N PHE A 44 0.91 -24.02 1.87
CA PHE A 44 0.37 -23.90 3.23
C PHE A 44 0.06 -22.45 3.62
N LEU A 45 0.35 -21.45 2.77
CA LEU A 45 0.07 -20.04 3.08
C LEU A 45 -1.42 -19.72 3.08
N GLY A 46 -2.20 -20.38 2.21
CA GLY A 46 -3.62 -20.11 2.00
C GLY A 46 -3.90 -18.71 1.40
N GLU A 47 -5.18 -18.34 1.34
CA GLU A 47 -5.64 -17.08 0.74
C GLU A 47 -5.38 -15.85 1.62
N LYS A 48 -5.10 -16.04 2.92
CA LYS A 48 -4.84 -14.95 3.88
C LYS A 48 -3.47 -15.12 4.54
N PRO A 49 -2.36 -14.81 3.84
CA PRO A 49 -1.00 -15.05 4.36
C PRO A 49 -0.71 -14.35 5.68
N HIS A 50 -1.29 -13.17 5.91
CA HIS A 50 -1.11 -12.42 7.16
C HIS A 50 -1.69 -13.16 8.39
N ILE A 51 -2.80 -13.88 8.24
CA ILE A 51 -3.35 -14.75 9.28
C ILE A 51 -2.47 -15.97 9.50
N THR A 52 -1.94 -16.55 8.42
CA THR A 52 -0.98 -17.67 8.53
C THR A 52 0.29 -17.24 9.24
N PHE A 53 0.82 -16.03 8.96
CA PHE A 53 1.97 -15.48 9.68
C PHE A 53 1.67 -15.23 11.15
N GLN A 54 0.46 -14.80 11.51
CA GLN A 54 0.01 -14.71 12.90
C GLN A 54 0.11 -16.06 13.61
N LYS A 55 -0.51 -17.11 13.06
CA LYS A 55 -0.44 -18.47 13.63
C LYS A 55 1.00 -19.00 13.75
N LEU A 56 1.83 -18.74 12.75
CA LEU A 56 3.23 -19.16 12.78
C LEU A 56 4.05 -18.39 13.81
N SER A 57 3.75 -17.10 14.03
CA SER A 57 4.44 -16.29 15.04
C SER A 57 4.18 -16.77 16.47
N GLU A 58 3.00 -17.30 16.76
CA GLU A 58 2.67 -17.91 18.05
C GLU A 58 3.52 -19.16 18.33
N LYS A 59 3.88 -19.91 17.28
CA LYS A 59 4.65 -21.15 17.38
C LYS A 59 6.17 -20.95 17.33
N TYR A 60 6.65 -20.10 16.43
CA TYR A 60 8.08 -19.93 16.13
C TYR A 60 8.66 -18.63 16.70
N GLY A 61 7.83 -17.78 17.30
CA GLY A 61 8.25 -16.49 17.85
C GLY A 61 8.18 -15.34 16.84
N PRO A 62 8.62 -14.15 17.24
CA PRO A 62 8.40 -12.90 16.48
C PRO A 62 9.18 -12.79 15.17
N VAL A 63 10.22 -13.61 15.01
CA VAL A 63 11.05 -13.70 13.80
C VAL A 63 11.18 -15.16 13.41
N PHE A 64 10.72 -15.50 12.20
CA PHE A 64 10.80 -16.86 11.69
C PHE A 64 11.07 -16.89 10.20
N ARG A 65 11.60 -18.01 9.71
CA ARG A 65 11.93 -18.23 8.31
C ARG A 65 10.86 -19.06 7.61
N LEU A 66 10.58 -18.70 6.36
CA LEU A 66 9.83 -19.50 5.41
C LEU A 66 10.63 -19.66 4.12
N ARG A 67 10.47 -20.81 3.47
CA ARG A 67 10.89 -20.96 2.09
C ARG A 67 9.69 -20.71 1.21
N LEU A 68 9.73 -19.69 0.36
CA LEU A 68 8.65 -19.38 -0.58
C LEU A 68 9.19 -19.69 -1.98
N GLY A 69 8.79 -20.83 -2.55
CA GLY A 69 9.43 -21.36 -3.76
C GLY A 69 10.92 -21.67 -3.52
N MET A 70 11.78 -21.06 -4.33
CA MET A 70 13.24 -21.18 -4.17
C MET A 70 13.86 -20.07 -3.31
N SER A 71 13.07 -19.07 -2.92
CA SER A 71 13.54 -17.95 -2.12
C SER A 71 13.36 -18.20 -0.62
N THR A 72 14.32 -17.72 0.17
CA THR A 72 14.17 -17.66 1.63
C THR A 72 13.58 -16.32 2.02
N ALA A 73 12.54 -16.34 2.86
CA ALA A 73 11.90 -15.18 3.42
C ALA A 73 12.00 -15.20 4.96
N ILE A 74 12.37 -14.08 5.55
CA ILE A 74 12.28 -13.85 7.00
C ILE A 74 11.04 -13.02 7.27
N ILE A 75 10.18 -13.53 8.13
CA ILE A 75 8.95 -12.87 8.57
C ILE A 75 9.23 -12.20 9.91
N ILE A 76 8.94 -10.90 10.00
CA ILE A 76 9.07 -10.10 11.22
C ILE A 76 7.67 -9.66 11.64
N THR A 77 7.31 -9.97 12.88
CA THR A 77 5.96 -9.71 13.42
C THR A 77 5.95 -8.84 14.67
N ASP A 78 7.13 -8.51 15.20
CA ASP A 78 7.32 -7.62 16.34
C ASP A 78 7.71 -6.20 15.90
N TYR A 79 7.16 -5.19 16.59
CA TYR A 79 7.40 -3.78 16.29
C TYR A 79 8.87 -3.35 16.48
N ASN A 80 9.51 -3.74 17.58
CA ASN A 80 10.87 -3.29 17.91
C ASN A 80 11.88 -3.90 16.95
N ILE A 81 11.75 -5.19 16.64
CA ILE A 81 12.61 -5.87 15.67
C ILE A 81 12.38 -5.31 14.27
N MET A 82 11.13 -5.00 13.89
CA MET A 82 10.84 -4.35 12.62
C MET A 82 11.51 -2.96 12.52
N LYS A 83 11.42 -2.16 13.58
CA LYS A 83 12.05 -0.84 13.67
C LYS A 83 13.58 -0.94 13.56
N GLU A 84 14.18 -1.90 14.25
CA GLU A 84 15.61 -2.18 14.19
C GLU A 84 16.02 -2.60 12.76
N ALA A 85 15.33 -3.59 12.19
CA ALA A 85 15.60 -4.07 10.84
C ALA A 85 15.47 -2.96 9.78
N PHE A 86 14.52 -2.03 9.94
CA PHE A 86 14.31 -0.94 8.98
C PHE A 86 15.21 0.28 9.21
N SER A 87 16.00 0.29 10.28
CA SER A 87 17.07 1.27 10.49
C SER A 87 18.36 0.92 9.72
N LYS A 88 18.57 -0.37 9.45
CA LYS A 88 19.78 -0.92 8.81
C LYS A 88 19.67 -0.80 7.29
N SER A 89 20.59 -0.10 6.63
CA SER A 89 20.64 0.03 5.15
C SER A 89 20.75 -1.32 4.43
N ALA A 90 21.40 -2.29 5.07
CA ALA A 90 21.58 -3.66 4.60
C ALA A 90 20.26 -4.37 4.23
N SER A 91 19.14 -4.01 4.87
CA SER A 91 17.84 -4.67 4.76
C SER A 91 16.76 -3.80 4.11
N LEU A 92 17.12 -2.72 3.40
CA LEU A 92 16.13 -1.79 2.83
C LEU A 92 15.88 -1.95 1.33
N ASN A 93 16.64 -2.80 0.64
CA ASN A 93 16.46 -2.98 -0.79
C ASN A 93 15.13 -3.66 -1.11
N ARG A 94 14.67 -3.54 -2.35
CA ARG A 94 13.59 -4.33 -2.93
C ARG A 94 14.16 -5.57 -3.63
N PRO A 95 13.44 -6.71 -3.65
CA PRO A 95 13.86 -7.87 -4.42
C PRO A 95 14.06 -7.50 -5.91
N PRO A 96 15.09 -8.03 -6.60
CA PRO A 96 15.37 -7.68 -8.00
C PRO A 96 14.20 -7.93 -8.97
N ASN A 97 13.38 -8.94 -8.71
CA ASN A 97 12.23 -9.28 -9.57
C ASN A 97 10.94 -8.54 -9.18
N PHE A 98 10.97 -7.65 -8.18
CA PHE A 98 9.79 -6.93 -7.70
C PHE A 98 9.17 -6.04 -8.79
N SER A 99 9.98 -5.45 -9.67
CA SER A 99 9.48 -4.65 -10.80
C SER A 99 8.85 -5.50 -11.90
N GLN A 100 9.16 -6.79 -11.98
CA GLN A 100 8.66 -7.66 -13.05
C GLN A 100 7.18 -8.05 -12.85
N THR A 101 6.62 -7.83 -11.65
CA THR A 101 5.22 -8.12 -11.33
C THR A 101 4.25 -7.17 -12.03
N VAL A 102 4.74 -6.04 -12.52
CA VAL A 102 3.96 -4.98 -13.16
C VAL A 102 4.61 -4.63 -14.51
N PRO A 103 3.84 -4.42 -15.59
CA PRO A 103 4.41 -3.90 -16.83
C PRO A 103 5.13 -2.56 -16.59
N ASP A 104 6.25 -2.35 -17.28
CA ASP A 104 7.15 -1.18 -17.24
C ASP A 104 7.82 -0.86 -15.88
N GLY A 105 7.51 -1.60 -14.81
CA GLY A 105 8.08 -1.43 -13.47
C GLY A 105 7.56 -0.21 -12.71
N MET A 106 7.78 -0.19 -11.39
CA MET A 106 7.19 0.80 -10.47
C MET A 106 8.20 1.81 -9.92
N GLY A 107 9.07 2.39 -10.76
CA GLY A 107 9.96 3.53 -10.41
C GLY A 107 10.51 3.51 -8.97
N LEU A 108 10.27 4.60 -8.22
CA LEU A 108 10.70 4.81 -6.82
C LEU A 108 10.26 3.71 -5.83
N SER A 109 9.24 2.92 -6.16
CA SER A 109 8.76 1.82 -5.33
C SER A 109 9.64 0.56 -5.47
N SER A 110 10.26 0.38 -6.64
CA SER A 110 11.07 -0.80 -7.00
C SER A 110 12.59 -0.57 -7.06
N VAL A 111 13.06 0.62 -7.43
CA VAL A 111 14.51 0.88 -7.59
C VAL A 111 15.27 0.79 -6.26
N ASN A 112 16.61 0.66 -6.34
CA ASN A 112 17.48 0.43 -5.19
C ASN A 112 18.68 1.38 -5.15
N GLY A 113 19.44 1.34 -4.06
CA GLY A 113 20.71 2.06 -3.94
C GLY A 113 20.56 3.57 -4.14
N GLN A 114 21.50 4.14 -4.89
CA GLN A 114 21.60 5.57 -5.13
C GLN A 114 20.43 6.09 -6.00
N GLU A 115 20.03 5.35 -7.03
CA GLU A 115 18.87 5.66 -7.88
C GLU A 115 17.61 5.87 -7.02
N TRP A 116 17.35 4.97 -6.07
CA TRP A 116 16.20 5.14 -5.17
C TRP A 116 16.28 6.42 -4.32
N ILE A 117 17.48 6.76 -3.82
CA ILE A 117 17.66 7.96 -3.00
C ILE A 117 17.34 9.21 -3.82
N GLU A 118 17.85 9.29 -5.05
CA GLU A 118 17.63 10.40 -5.97
C GLU A 118 16.15 10.52 -6.35
N GLN A 119 15.58 9.43 -6.87
CA GLN A 119 14.18 9.39 -7.32
C GLN A 119 13.22 9.72 -6.18
N ARG A 120 13.37 9.09 -5.00
CA ARG A 120 12.50 9.37 -3.85
C ARG A 120 12.64 10.82 -3.38
N ARG A 121 13.88 11.32 -3.25
CA ARG A 121 14.12 12.69 -2.74
C ARG A 121 13.51 13.70 -3.71
N TYR A 122 13.73 13.50 -5.00
CA TYR A 122 13.19 14.37 -6.05
C TYR A 122 11.66 14.36 -6.02
N THR A 123 11.02 13.19 -6.14
CA THR A 123 9.56 13.07 -6.15
C THR A 123 8.91 13.70 -4.93
N VAL A 124 9.41 13.42 -3.71
CA VAL A 124 8.85 14.01 -2.48
C VAL A 124 9.04 15.52 -2.44
N LYS A 125 10.19 16.04 -2.89
CA LYS A 125 10.45 17.48 -2.94
C LYS A 125 9.54 18.17 -3.95
N THR A 126 9.46 17.66 -5.17
CA THR A 126 8.67 18.26 -6.25
C THR A 126 7.18 18.23 -5.92
N ILE A 127 6.62 17.11 -5.46
CA ILE A 127 5.19 17.06 -5.13
C ILE A 127 4.82 18.05 -4.01
N LYS A 128 5.69 18.20 -3.00
CA LYS A 128 5.51 19.25 -1.97
C LYS A 128 5.60 20.66 -2.56
N HIS A 129 6.50 20.88 -3.51
CA HIS A 129 6.61 22.14 -4.23
C HIS A 129 5.30 22.46 -4.98
N MET A 130 4.77 21.48 -5.73
CA MET A 130 3.50 21.55 -6.50
C MET A 130 2.26 21.79 -5.64
N GLY A 131 2.38 21.62 -4.32
CA GLY A 131 1.41 22.13 -3.37
C GLY A 131 0.71 21.07 -2.55
N LEU A 132 1.20 19.83 -2.51
CA LEU A 132 0.72 18.82 -1.56
C LEU A 132 0.68 19.41 -0.15
N GLY A 133 -0.50 19.36 0.46
CA GLY A 133 -0.77 19.91 1.78
C GLY A 133 -0.91 21.44 1.86
N LYS A 134 -0.75 22.18 0.76
CA LYS A 134 -1.03 23.63 0.67
C LYS A 134 -2.48 23.89 0.28
N SER A 135 -2.95 25.11 0.50
CA SER A 135 -4.34 25.53 0.24
C SER A 135 -4.81 25.25 -1.19
N LYS A 136 -3.97 25.50 -2.22
CA LYS A 136 -4.34 25.26 -3.63
C LYS A 136 -4.71 23.80 -3.90
N TRP A 137 -3.91 22.84 -3.41
CA TRP A 137 -4.20 21.42 -3.59
C TRP A 137 -5.36 20.96 -2.70
N GLN A 138 -5.43 21.44 -1.45
CA GLN A 138 -6.57 21.15 -0.58
C GLN A 138 -7.90 21.61 -1.20
N ASN A 139 -7.92 22.75 -1.91
CA ASN A 139 -9.09 23.20 -2.65
C ASN A 139 -9.46 22.24 -3.78
N PHE A 140 -8.48 21.73 -4.56
CA PHE A 140 -8.75 20.71 -5.57
C PHE A 140 -9.33 19.42 -4.96
N VAL A 141 -8.78 18.97 -3.83
CA VAL A 141 -9.33 17.83 -3.10
C VAL A 141 -10.76 18.12 -2.66
N GLN A 142 -11.04 19.33 -2.17
CA GLN A 142 -12.38 19.72 -1.74
C GLN A 142 -13.37 19.77 -2.91
N ASP A 143 -12.95 20.25 -4.09
CA ASP A 143 -13.76 20.23 -5.30
C ASP A 143 -14.14 18.79 -5.69
N GLU A 144 -13.17 17.87 -5.63
CA GLU A 144 -13.40 16.44 -5.85
C GLU A 144 -14.35 15.82 -4.82
N VAL A 145 -14.21 16.18 -3.55
CA VAL A 145 -15.13 15.75 -2.47
C VAL A 145 -16.53 16.28 -2.72
N ASP A 146 -16.68 17.55 -3.12
CA ASP A 146 -17.99 18.16 -3.39
C ASP A 146 -18.70 17.49 -4.58
N GLU A 147 -17.96 17.19 -5.66
CA GLU A 147 -18.49 16.44 -6.80
C GLU A 147 -18.93 15.03 -6.40
N TYR A 148 -18.15 14.34 -5.56
CA TYR A 148 -18.51 13.04 -5.02
C TYR A 148 -19.76 13.11 -4.12
N VAL A 149 -19.88 14.13 -3.28
CA VAL A 149 -21.08 14.40 -2.46
C VAL A 149 -22.31 14.56 -3.34
N GLN A 150 -22.23 15.37 -4.40
CA GLN A 150 -23.36 15.56 -5.34
C GLN A 150 -23.78 14.24 -5.99
N LEU A 151 -22.82 13.36 -6.29
CA LEU A 151 -23.09 12.03 -6.82
C LEU A 151 -23.84 11.16 -5.80
N LEU A 152 -23.47 11.22 -4.51
CA LEU A 152 -24.17 10.53 -3.43
C LEU A 152 -25.59 11.07 -3.22
N GLU A 153 -25.79 12.40 -3.25
CA GLU A 153 -27.13 13.02 -3.14
C GLU A 153 -28.08 12.54 -4.24
N LYS A 154 -27.57 12.38 -5.47
CA LYS A 154 -28.34 11.85 -6.61
C LYS A 154 -28.84 10.41 -6.39
N GLN A 155 -28.19 9.63 -5.52
CA GLN A 155 -28.65 8.28 -5.17
C GLN A 155 -29.90 8.28 -4.28
N LYS A 156 -30.26 9.43 -3.67
CA LYS A 156 -31.48 9.60 -2.85
C LYS A 156 -31.62 8.53 -1.75
N GLY A 157 -30.51 8.18 -1.08
CA GLY A 157 -30.49 7.19 0.00
C GLY A 157 -30.76 5.75 -0.43
N LYS A 158 -30.71 5.43 -1.73
CA LYS A 158 -30.81 4.06 -2.25
C LYS A 158 -29.49 3.31 -2.04
N PRO A 159 -29.52 1.95 -1.94
CA PRO A 159 -28.30 1.15 -1.91
C PRO A 159 -27.42 1.42 -3.12
N PHE A 160 -26.17 1.76 -2.88
CA PHE A 160 -25.20 2.21 -3.87
C PHE A 160 -23.84 1.57 -3.60
N ASP A 161 -23.10 1.18 -4.64
CA ASP A 161 -21.71 0.76 -4.54
C ASP A 161 -20.80 2.00 -4.64
N PRO A 162 -20.15 2.43 -3.54
CA PRO A 162 -19.35 3.63 -3.54
C PRO A 162 -18.01 3.49 -4.25
N LYS A 163 -17.57 2.28 -4.61
CA LYS A 163 -16.17 2.00 -5.00
C LYS A 163 -15.70 2.77 -6.23
N SER A 164 -16.30 2.54 -7.40
CA SER A 164 -15.76 3.07 -8.65
C SER A 164 -15.78 4.60 -8.70
N PRO A 165 -16.88 5.29 -8.29
CA PRO A 165 -16.90 6.74 -8.29
C PRO A 165 -15.96 7.36 -7.25
N LEU A 166 -15.73 6.68 -6.12
CA LEU A 166 -14.75 7.10 -5.13
C LEU A 166 -13.31 7.00 -5.67
N ILE A 167 -12.98 5.90 -6.35
CA ILE A 167 -11.68 5.73 -7.02
C ILE A 167 -11.46 6.83 -8.05
N ALA A 168 -12.47 7.15 -8.86
CA ALA A 168 -12.38 8.23 -9.86
C ALA A 168 -12.03 9.58 -9.22
N SER A 169 -12.73 9.92 -8.13
CA SER A 169 -12.55 11.17 -7.42
C SER A 169 -11.15 11.28 -6.80
N ILE A 170 -10.69 10.23 -6.11
CA ILE A 170 -9.37 10.21 -5.47
C ILE A 170 -8.25 10.18 -6.52
N ALA A 171 -8.43 9.48 -7.63
CA ALA A 171 -7.46 9.45 -8.72
C ALA A 171 -7.15 10.87 -9.25
N ASN A 172 -8.17 11.73 -9.33
CA ASN A 172 -7.99 13.12 -9.73
C ASN A 172 -7.13 13.94 -8.77
N ASN A 173 -7.12 13.63 -7.47
CA ASN A 173 -6.31 14.35 -6.48
C ASN A 173 -4.81 14.21 -6.76
N ILE A 174 -4.36 12.99 -7.10
CA ILE A 174 -2.97 12.74 -7.45
C ILE A 174 -2.68 13.07 -8.92
N PHE A 175 -3.62 12.80 -9.83
CA PHE A 175 -3.48 13.14 -11.25
C PHE A 175 -3.27 14.65 -11.45
N SER A 176 -3.99 15.48 -10.70
CA SER A 176 -3.84 16.94 -10.75
C SER A 176 -2.47 17.43 -10.28
N LEU A 177 -1.83 16.75 -9.32
CA LEU A 177 -0.44 17.03 -8.95
C LEU A 177 0.56 16.57 -10.04
N ILE A 178 0.26 15.46 -10.70
CA ILE A 178 1.15 14.89 -11.72
C ILE A 178 1.12 15.69 -13.02
N PHE A 179 -0.06 16.10 -13.48
CA PHE A 179 -0.27 16.70 -14.80
C PHE A 179 -0.83 18.14 -14.77
N GLY A 180 -1.25 18.64 -13.61
CA GLY A 180 -1.69 20.02 -13.43
C GLY A 180 -3.18 20.27 -13.74
N TYR A 181 -3.96 19.23 -14.05
CA TYR A 181 -5.39 19.32 -14.38
C TYR A 181 -6.17 18.08 -13.92
N ARG A 182 -7.50 18.10 -14.00
CA ARG A 182 -8.40 16.98 -13.59
C ARG A 182 -9.05 16.33 -14.81
N LEU A 183 -9.34 15.04 -14.73
CA LEU A 183 -10.08 14.31 -15.77
C LEU A 183 -11.58 14.27 -15.42
N PRO A 184 -12.50 14.33 -16.41
CA PRO A 184 -13.91 14.06 -16.14
C PRO A 184 -14.11 12.63 -15.61
N HIS A 185 -14.92 12.46 -14.56
CA HIS A 185 -15.12 11.16 -13.90
C HIS A 185 -15.66 10.06 -14.84
N GLU A 186 -16.51 10.43 -15.80
CA GLU A 186 -17.12 9.51 -16.77
C GLU A 186 -16.31 9.38 -18.08
N SER A 187 -15.10 9.94 -18.14
CA SER A 187 -14.27 9.87 -19.35
C SER A 187 -13.73 8.45 -19.60
N PRO A 188 -13.46 8.09 -20.87
CA PRO A 188 -12.77 6.84 -21.20
C PRO A 188 -11.40 6.72 -20.51
N GLN A 189 -10.68 7.84 -20.38
CA GLN A 189 -9.38 7.91 -19.71
C GLN A 189 -9.50 7.56 -18.22
N MET A 190 -10.50 8.10 -17.53
CA MET A 190 -10.75 7.75 -16.13
C MET A 190 -11.14 6.28 -15.97
N SER A 191 -11.88 5.72 -16.92
CA SER A 191 -12.23 4.29 -16.91
C SER A 191 -10.99 3.39 -16.97
N VAL A 192 -9.97 3.75 -17.76
CA VAL A 192 -8.67 3.05 -17.79
C VAL A 192 -8.00 3.08 -16.41
N ILE A 193 -8.01 4.23 -15.73
CA ILE A 193 -7.44 4.37 -14.39
C ILE A 193 -8.20 3.50 -13.37
N ILE A 194 -9.54 3.55 -13.36
CA ILE A 194 -10.36 2.77 -12.41
C ILE A 194 -10.14 1.25 -12.58
N GLN A 195 -10.05 0.78 -13.82
CA GLN A 195 -9.80 -0.63 -14.14
C GLN A 195 -8.43 -1.06 -13.60
N ALA A 196 -7.37 -0.32 -13.94
CA ALA A 196 -6.02 -0.60 -13.48
C ALA A 196 -5.91 -0.59 -11.95
N ILE A 197 -6.51 0.38 -11.26
CA ILE A 197 -6.56 0.45 -9.79
C ILE A 197 -7.26 -0.77 -9.18
N SER A 198 -8.31 -1.28 -9.83
CA SER A 198 -9.01 -2.47 -9.34
C SER A 198 -8.27 -3.77 -9.63
N SER A 199 -7.42 -3.78 -10.64
CA SER A 199 -6.64 -4.94 -11.10
C SER A 199 -5.27 -5.05 -10.44
N PHE A 200 -4.67 -3.94 -10.05
CA PHE A 200 -3.30 -3.89 -9.52
C PHE A 200 -3.08 -4.78 -8.28
N PRO A 201 -3.93 -4.78 -7.22
CA PRO A 201 -3.70 -5.65 -6.06
C PRO A 201 -3.63 -7.13 -6.43
N LYS A 202 -4.47 -7.57 -7.39
CA LYS A 202 -4.60 -8.97 -7.82
C LYS A 202 -3.36 -9.48 -8.56
N LEU A 203 -2.57 -8.60 -9.18
CA LEU A 203 -1.28 -8.98 -9.78
C LEU A 203 -0.32 -9.58 -8.73
N PHE A 204 -0.52 -9.26 -7.45
CA PHE A 204 0.30 -9.78 -6.37
C PHE A 204 -0.19 -11.12 -5.81
N ASP A 205 -1.35 -11.64 -6.21
CA ASP A 205 -1.77 -13.01 -5.85
C ASP A 205 -0.86 -14.04 -6.50
N GLN A 206 -0.33 -13.69 -7.66
CA GLN A 206 0.67 -14.47 -8.40
C GLN A 206 2.05 -14.37 -7.75
N THR A 207 2.20 -13.74 -6.57
CA THR A 207 3.53 -13.46 -6.01
C THR A 207 4.38 -14.70 -5.76
N GLY A 208 3.72 -15.82 -5.42
CA GLY A 208 4.37 -17.11 -5.27
C GLY A 208 5.06 -17.61 -6.54
N LEU A 209 4.55 -17.25 -7.73
CA LEU A 209 5.14 -17.63 -9.02
C LEU A 209 6.48 -16.92 -9.28
N PHE A 210 6.67 -15.67 -8.81
CA PHE A 210 7.95 -14.95 -8.98
C PHE A 210 9.09 -15.54 -8.15
N LEU A 211 8.75 -16.25 -7.08
CA LEU A 211 9.73 -16.84 -6.17
C LEU A 211 10.23 -18.19 -6.69
N ILE A 212 9.73 -18.64 -7.84
CA ILE A 212 10.15 -19.82 -8.59
C ILE A 212 10.73 -19.35 -9.94
N PRO A 213 12.07 -19.39 -10.11
CA PRO A 213 12.73 -18.95 -11.33
C PRO A 213 12.14 -19.59 -12.61
N GLY A 214 11.95 -18.79 -13.66
CA GLY A 214 11.46 -19.23 -14.98
C GLY A 214 9.95 -19.43 -15.09
N MET A 215 9.26 -19.76 -13.99
CA MET A 215 7.81 -20.02 -14.02
C MET A 215 7.00 -18.75 -14.31
N PHE A 216 7.42 -17.60 -13.78
CA PHE A 216 6.76 -16.32 -14.07
C PHE A 216 6.87 -15.92 -15.55
N THR A 217 8.04 -16.08 -16.18
CA THR A 217 8.22 -15.81 -17.61
C THR A 217 7.34 -16.70 -18.47
N PHE A 218 7.17 -17.98 -18.08
CA PHE A 218 6.29 -18.91 -18.76
C PHE A 218 4.82 -18.47 -18.72
N PHE A 219 4.30 -18.06 -17.55
CA PHE A 219 2.91 -17.60 -17.43
C PHE A 219 2.67 -16.22 -18.07
N LYS A 220 3.67 -15.33 -18.08
CA LYS A 220 3.63 -14.09 -18.87
C LYS A 220 3.43 -14.35 -20.36
N ILE A 221 4.05 -15.40 -20.89
CA ILE A 221 3.99 -15.77 -22.31
C ILE A 221 2.71 -16.57 -22.63
N ALA A 222 2.21 -17.37 -21.69
CA ALA A 222 1.05 -18.25 -21.90
C ALA A 222 -0.31 -17.52 -21.93
N GLY A 223 -0.37 -16.27 -21.49
CA GLY A 223 -1.55 -15.41 -21.62
C GLY A 223 -1.48 -14.23 -20.66
N LEU A 224 -1.44 -13.00 -21.19
CA LEU A 224 -1.56 -11.78 -20.39
C LEU A 224 -2.89 -11.87 -19.62
N SER A 225 -2.85 -11.96 -18.30
CA SER A 225 -4.09 -11.93 -17.51
C SER A 225 -4.83 -10.61 -17.78
N PRO A 226 -6.16 -10.55 -17.61
CA PRO A 226 -6.90 -9.31 -17.76
C PRO A 226 -6.27 -8.17 -16.95
N GLU A 227 -5.80 -8.47 -15.74
CA GLU A 227 -5.13 -7.50 -14.86
C GLU A 227 -3.82 -6.96 -15.44
N PHE A 228 -3.04 -7.81 -16.11
CA PHE A 228 -1.80 -7.38 -16.75
C PHE A 228 -2.09 -6.53 -17.98
N THR A 229 -3.16 -6.86 -18.73
CA THR A 229 -3.63 -6.08 -19.88
C THR A 229 -4.12 -4.70 -19.46
N ASP A 230 -4.88 -4.61 -18.35
CA ASP A 230 -5.33 -3.34 -17.78
C ASP A 230 -4.14 -2.43 -17.43
N MET A 231 -3.07 -3.01 -16.86
CA MET A 231 -1.85 -2.26 -16.54
C MET A 231 -1.07 -1.81 -17.79
N ILE A 232 -1.10 -2.56 -18.89
CA ILE A 232 -0.52 -2.11 -20.17
C ILE A 232 -1.30 -0.90 -20.70
N ALA A 233 -2.64 -0.97 -20.70
CA ALA A 233 -3.49 0.13 -21.14
C ALA A 233 -3.26 1.40 -20.29
N PHE A 234 -3.15 1.22 -18.96
CA PHE A 234 -2.78 2.27 -18.03
C PHE A 234 -1.43 2.92 -18.36
N ASN A 235 -0.39 2.12 -18.59
CA ASN A 235 0.94 2.64 -18.90
C ASN A 235 0.96 3.38 -20.25
N ASN A 236 0.26 2.86 -21.26
CA ASN A 236 0.14 3.52 -22.56
C ASN A 236 -0.52 4.88 -22.43
N PHE A 237 -1.60 4.98 -21.64
CA PHE A 237 -2.26 6.25 -21.36
C PHE A 237 -1.29 7.28 -20.73
N PHE A 238 -0.51 6.90 -19.71
CA PHE A 238 0.44 7.83 -19.11
C PHE A 238 1.61 8.18 -20.03
N ARG A 239 2.00 7.28 -20.93
CA ARG A 239 3.01 7.57 -21.95
C ARG A 239 2.51 8.65 -22.91
N GLU A 240 1.27 8.55 -23.37
CA GLU A 240 0.62 9.58 -24.17
C GLU A 240 0.52 10.93 -23.42
N GLU A 241 0.18 10.92 -22.13
CA GLU A 241 0.14 12.14 -21.32
C GLU A 241 1.52 12.79 -21.15
N VAL A 242 2.56 11.98 -20.92
CA VAL A 242 3.94 12.47 -20.86
C VAL A 242 4.38 13.04 -22.21
N ASP A 243 4.04 12.38 -23.32
CA ASP A 243 4.36 12.86 -24.67
C ASP A 243 3.68 14.19 -25.00
N LYS A 244 2.42 14.40 -24.56
CA LYS A 244 1.75 15.71 -24.67
C LYS A 244 2.53 16.80 -23.95
N LYS A 245 3.08 16.51 -22.76
CA LYS A 245 3.86 17.48 -21.95
C LYS A 245 5.24 17.79 -22.55
N LYS A 246 5.88 16.83 -23.24
CA LYS A 246 7.16 17.08 -23.94
C LYS A 246 7.06 18.15 -25.04
N ASN A 247 5.89 18.24 -25.67
CA ASN A 247 5.65 19.12 -26.82
C ASN A 247 5.30 20.58 -26.44
N ILE A 248 5.11 20.88 -25.15
CA ILE A 248 4.83 22.23 -24.67
C ILE A 248 6.14 23.03 -24.65
N LYS A 249 6.22 24.10 -25.46
CA LYS A 249 7.40 24.98 -25.58
C LYS A 249 7.68 25.72 -24.28
N ASP A 250 8.98 25.92 -24.01
CA ASP A 250 9.53 26.59 -22.83
C ASP A 250 8.74 27.83 -22.41
N GLY A 251 8.10 27.72 -21.25
CA GLY A 251 7.34 28.77 -20.57
C GLY A 251 7.33 28.46 -19.08
N THR A 252 8.06 29.27 -18.32
CA THR A 252 8.57 29.04 -16.96
C THR A 252 7.52 29.12 -15.85
N ASN A 253 6.47 28.31 -15.92
CA ASN A 253 5.68 27.98 -14.74
C ASN A 253 5.49 26.46 -14.73
N GLU A 254 6.45 25.74 -14.14
CA GLU A 254 6.30 24.31 -13.87
C GLU A 254 5.02 24.12 -13.03
N THR A 255 3.94 23.64 -13.66
CA THR A 255 2.63 23.56 -12.99
C THR A 255 2.35 22.17 -12.43
N SER A 256 3.22 21.21 -12.73
CA SER A 256 2.98 19.79 -12.47
C SER A 256 4.28 19.00 -12.30
N TYR A 257 4.19 17.86 -11.62
CA TYR A 257 5.34 16.99 -11.40
C TYR A 257 5.95 16.45 -12.71
N ALA A 258 5.13 16.10 -13.71
CA ALA A 258 5.63 15.57 -14.97
C ALA A 258 6.43 16.62 -15.76
N GLU A 259 5.98 17.88 -15.78
CA GLU A 259 6.69 18.99 -16.44
C GLU A 259 8.04 19.28 -15.76
N ASP A 260 8.05 19.39 -14.44
CA ASP A 260 9.25 19.62 -13.62
C ASP A 260 10.28 18.50 -13.83
N TYR A 261 9.84 17.23 -13.83
CA TYR A 261 10.72 16.10 -14.09
C TYR A 261 11.29 16.12 -15.52
N LEU A 262 10.46 16.42 -16.53
CA LEU A 262 10.92 16.53 -17.93
C LEU A 262 11.93 17.68 -18.10
N TYR A 263 11.74 18.80 -17.40
CA TYR A 263 12.70 19.90 -17.37
C TYR A 263 14.03 19.43 -16.77
N ARG A 264 14.01 18.76 -15.61
CA ARG A 264 15.21 18.22 -14.97
C ARG A 264 15.96 17.24 -15.86
N MET A 265 15.24 16.36 -16.56
CA MET A 265 15.85 15.44 -17.53
C MET A 265 16.59 16.18 -18.66
N LYS A 266 16.06 17.31 -19.15
CA LYS A 266 16.72 18.12 -20.18
C LYS A 266 17.99 18.78 -19.63
N GLU A 267 17.95 19.32 -18.41
CA GLU A 267 19.12 19.94 -17.76
C GLU A 267 20.27 18.93 -17.58
N GLU A 268 19.96 17.71 -17.18
CA GLU A 268 20.93 16.66 -16.86
C GLU A 268 21.34 15.79 -18.06
N SER A 269 20.81 16.04 -19.26
CA SER A 269 21.01 15.23 -20.48
C SER A 269 22.47 15.05 -20.94
N LYS A 270 23.44 15.68 -20.26
CA LYS A 270 24.88 15.62 -20.53
C LYS A 270 25.66 14.71 -19.57
N GLU A 271 25.01 14.13 -18.56
CA GLU A 271 25.65 13.26 -17.55
C GLU A 271 24.96 11.88 -17.49
N GLU A 272 25.67 10.83 -17.04
CA GLU A 272 25.02 9.57 -16.68
C GLU A 272 24.20 9.77 -15.39
N THR A 273 22.89 10.02 -15.52
CA THR A 273 22.02 10.28 -14.37
C THR A 273 20.85 9.31 -14.28
N SER A 274 20.24 9.21 -13.09
CA SER A 274 19.03 8.40 -12.87
C SER A 274 17.76 9.03 -13.48
N PHE A 275 17.85 10.27 -13.99
CA PHE A 275 16.71 11.00 -14.53
C PHE A 275 16.43 10.59 -15.98
N GLN A 276 15.74 9.46 -16.11
CA GLN A 276 15.32 8.91 -17.40
C GLN A 276 13.80 8.87 -17.52
N GLU A 277 13.31 8.79 -18.75
CA GLU A 277 11.86 8.74 -19.02
C GLU A 277 11.22 7.49 -18.42
N THR A 278 11.95 6.37 -18.43
CA THR A 278 11.54 5.12 -17.79
C THR A 278 11.29 5.31 -16.29
N HIS A 279 12.13 6.09 -15.62
CA HIS A 279 11.96 6.44 -14.21
C HIS A 279 10.77 7.40 -14.01
N LEU A 280 10.57 8.38 -14.89
CA LEU A 280 9.38 9.24 -14.85
C LEU A 280 8.10 8.43 -14.92
N LEU A 281 7.97 7.56 -15.93
CA LEU A 281 6.78 6.72 -16.12
C LEU A 281 6.56 5.76 -14.96
N GLY A 282 7.62 5.11 -14.46
CA GLY A 282 7.53 4.24 -13.28
C GLY A 282 7.18 5.00 -11.99
N ASN A 283 7.61 6.26 -11.85
CA ASN A 283 7.23 7.13 -10.74
C ASN A 283 5.76 7.55 -10.85
N ILE A 284 5.29 7.94 -12.04
CA ILE A 284 3.88 8.25 -12.30
C ILE A 284 3.00 7.04 -11.94
N GLN A 285 3.37 5.84 -12.42
CA GLN A 285 2.67 4.61 -12.07
C GLN A 285 2.62 4.39 -10.55
N SER A 286 3.76 4.54 -9.86
CA SER A 286 3.83 4.41 -8.39
C SER A 286 2.93 5.40 -7.65
N LEU A 287 2.94 6.66 -8.09
CA LEU A 287 2.17 7.73 -7.47
C LEU A 287 0.67 7.55 -7.71
N MET A 288 0.26 7.26 -8.93
CA MET A 288 -1.14 7.05 -9.29
C MET A 288 -1.73 5.83 -8.56
N LEU A 289 -1.05 4.68 -8.60
CA LEU A 289 -1.54 3.46 -7.94
C LEU A 289 -1.58 3.66 -6.43
N GLY A 290 -0.43 3.97 -5.82
CA GLY A 290 -0.31 4.09 -4.36
C GLY A 290 -1.13 5.25 -3.78
N GLY A 291 -1.23 6.37 -4.49
CA GLY A 291 -1.97 7.56 -4.07
C GLY A 291 -3.48 7.45 -4.24
N THR A 292 -3.98 6.48 -5.01
CA THR A 292 -5.43 6.33 -5.24
C THR A 292 -6.02 5.19 -4.42
N GLU A 293 -5.53 3.97 -4.64
CA GLU A 293 -6.21 2.78 -4.14
C GLU A 293 -6.18 2.69 -2.61
N THR A 294 -5.08 3.11 -1.99
CA THR A 294 -4.88 2.97 -0.54
C THR A 294 -5.85 3.88 0.23
N ILE A 295 -6.09 5.08 -0.29
CA ILE A 295 -7.03 6.05 0.27
C ILE A 295 -8.46 5.59 0.01
N ALA A 296 -8.77 5.20 -1.23
CA ALA A 296 -10.11 4.73 -1.62
C ALA A 296 -10.57 3.55 -0.77
N TYR A 297 -9.76 2.48 -0.67
CA TYR A 297 -10.13 1.31 0.12
C TYR A 297 -10.15 1.59 1.63
N THR A 298 -9.37 2.55 2.14
CA THR A 298 -9.44 2.95 3.55
C THR A 298 -10.77 3.67 3.82
N LEU A 299 -11.20 4.56 2.93
CA LEU A 299 -12.50 5.21 3.02
C LEU A 299 -13.65 4.23 2.89
N LEU A 300 -13.55 3.22 2.02
CA LEU A 300 -14.54 2.14 1.94
C LEU A 300 -14.63 1.38 3.28
N TRP A 301 -13.50 0.99 3.88
CA TRP A 301 -13.50 0.42 5.22
C TRP A 301 -14.10 1.36 6.27
N SER A 302 -13.82 2.66 6.19
CA SER A 302 -14.38 3.67 7.10
C SER A 302 -15.89 3.81 6.95
N PHE A 303 -16.43 3.84 5.73
CA PHE A 303 -17.87 3.90 5.48
C PHE A 303 -18.56 2.64 6.00
N LEU A 304 -17.96 1.48 5.77
CA LEU A 304 -18.47 0.22 6.31
C LEU A 304 -18.44 0.21 7.83
N ALA A 305 -17.35 0.69 8.46
CA ALA A 305 -17.24 0.80 9.91
C ALA A 305 -18.34 1.70 10.49
N MET A 306 -18.61 2.86 9.87
CA MET A 306 -19.69 3.76 10.31
C MET A 306 -21.08 3.12 10.15
N ALA A 307 -21.30 2.38 9.06
CA ALA A 307 -22.57 1.71 8.81
C ALA A 307 -22.88 0.59 9.83
N ILE A 308 -21.85 -0.13 10.30
CA ILE A 308 -22.01 -1.25 11.24
C ILE A 308 -21.85 -0.85 12.72
N HIS A 309 -21.33 0.35 12.99
CA HIS A 309 -21.17 0.94 14.32
C HIS A 309 -21.94 2.27 14.41
N PRO A 310 -23.28 2.25 14.38
CA PRO A 310 -24.10 3.46 14.39
C PRO A 310 -23.84 4.33 15.63
N GLU A 311 -23.49 3.73 16.77
CA GLU A 311 -23.14 4.43 18.01
C GLU A 311 -21.85 5.25 17.88
N ILE A 312 -20.88 4.77 17.10
CA ILE A 312 -19.64 5.50 16.82
C ILE A 312 -19.90 6.57 15.78
N GLN A 313 -20.67 6.25 14.73
CA GLN A 313 -21.07 7.22 13.72
C GLN A 313 -21.81 8.42 14.33
N GLN A 314 -22.73 8.18 15.27
CA GLN A 314 -23.44 9.25 15.98
C GLN A 314 -22.47 10.16 16.75
N LYS A 315 -21.50 9.62 17.48
CA LYS A 315 -20.50 10.43 18.20
C LYS A 315 -19.63 11.27 17.27
N VAL A 316 -19.21 10.71 16.14
CA VAL A 316 -18.46 11.44 15.10
C VAL A 316 -19.32 12.59 14.57
N GLN A 317 -20.58 12.31 14.24
CA GLN A 317 -21.54 13.31 13.76
C GLN A 317 -21.78 14.43 14.77
N GLU A 318 -22.01 14.11 16.05
CA GLU A 318 -22.20 15.08 17.13
C GLU A 318 -20.98 16.01 17.29
N GLU A 319 -19.77 15.46 17.22
CA GLU A 319 -18.54 16.26 17.26
C GLU A 319 -18.41 17.18 16.06
N VAL A 320 -18.61 16.65 14.85
CA VAL A 320 -18.53 17.41 13.59
C VAL A 320 -19.54 18.55 13.58
N ASP A 321 -20.79 18.29 13.98
CA ASP A 321 -21.84 19.31 14.03
C ASP A 321 -21.52 20.38 15.08
N SER A 322 -21.02 19.98 16.25
CA SER A 322 -20.70 20.91 17.33
C SER A 322 -19.53 21.84 16.99
N VAL A 323 -18.52 21.35 16.25
CA VAL A 323 -17.28 22.10 16.01
C VAL A 323 -17.31 22.83 14.68
N LEU A 324 -17.84 22.19 13.63
CA LEU A 324 -17.85 22.76 12.27
C LEU A 324 -19.22 23.32 11.87
N GLY A 325 -20.31 22.79 12.44
CA GLY A 325 -21.67 23.06 11.99
C GLY A 325 -21.82 22.71 10.50
N LYS A 326 -22.15 23.72 9.68
CA LYS A 326 -22.29 23.59 8.22
C LYS A 326 -21.04 24.00 7.44
N SER A 327 -19.97 24.40 8.12
CA SER A 327 -18.72 24.82 7.48
C SER A 327 -18.04 23.61 6.83
N LYS A 328 -17.43 23.82 5.66
CA LYS A 328 -16.67 22.76 4.98
C LYS A 328 -15.45 22.39 5.83
N PRO A 329 -15.20 21.09 6.08
CA PRO A 329 -14.02 20.65 6.81
C PRO A 329 -12.73 21.16 6.16
N GLN A 330 -11.77 21.57 6.98
CA GLN A 330 -10.42 21.93 6.55
C GLN A 330 -9.39 21.08 7.28
N TRP A 331 -8.28 20.72 6.63
CA TRP A 331 -7.26 19.89 7.27
C TRP A 331 -6.75 20.51 8.57
N THR A 332 -6.69 21.83 8.70
CA THR A 332 -6.26 22.53 9.93
C THR A 332 -7.16 22.28 11.14
N GLU A 333 -8.32 21.67 10.95
CA GLU A 333 -9.31 21.38 12.00
C GLU A 333 -9.20 19.97 12.57
N HIS A 334 -8.35 19.10 12.01
CA HIS A 334 -8.25 17.69 12.43
C HIS A 334 -7.99 17.50 13.94
N LEU A 335 -7.25 18.39 14.60
CA LEU A 335 -7.02 18.32 16.05
C LEU A 335 -8.13 18.93 16.89
N LYS A 336 -9.07 19.66 16.27
CA LYS A 336 -10.30 20.15 16.91
C LYS A 336 -11.44 19.12 16.86
N LEU A 337 -11.26 18.05 16.08
CA LEU A 337 -12.18 16.93 15.94
C LEU A 337 -11.52 15.62 16.42
N PRO A 338 -11.15 15.54 17.71
CA PRO A 338 -10.36 14.44 18.23
C PRO A 338 -11.01 13.06 18.01
N TYR A 339 -12.33 12.93 18.18
CA TYR A 339 -13.04 11.66 18.02
C TYR A 339 -13.14 11.24 16.54
N THR A 340 -13.44 12.18 15.65
CA THR A 340 -13.48 11.98 14.20
C THR A 340 -12.11 11.55 13.68
N TYR A 341 -11.05 12.25 14.07
CA TYR A 341 -9.70 11.91 13.65
C TYR A 341 -9.25 10.56 14.23
N ALA A 342 -9.60 10.28 15.49
CA ALA A 342 -9.36 8.99 16.12
C ALA A 342 -10.07 7.83 15.41
N ALA A 343 -11.29 8.04 14.89
CA ALA A 343 -12.01 7.03 14.10
C ALA A 343 -11.29 6.68 12.79
N ILE A 344 -10.69 7.68 12.11
CA ILE A 344 -9.85 7.45 10.92
C ILE A 344 -8.61 6.64 11.30
N LEU A 345 -7.90 7.04 12.36
CA LEU A 345 -6.70 6.36 12.83
C LEU A 345 -6.98 4.90 13.23
N GLU A 346 -8.12 4.66 13.89
CA GLU A 346 -8.57 3.32 14.27
C GLU A 346 -8.97 2.49 13.06
N CYS A 347 -9.55 3.08 12.00
CA CYS A 347 -9.89 2.34 10.78
C CYS A 347 -8.62 1.77 10.13
N MET A 348 -7.58 2.60 10.01
CA MET A 348 -6.27 2.20 9.48
C MET A 348 -5.58 1.13 10.31
N ARG A 349 -5.87 1.06 11.63
CA ARG A 349 -5.36 0.02 12.53
C ARG A 349 -6.18 -1.27 12.45
N TRP A 350 -7.50 -1.16 12.57
CA TRP A 350 -8.47 -2.24 12.62
C TRP A 350 -8.51 -3.03 11.31
N ARG A 351 -8.41 -2.34 10.17
CA ARG A 351 -8.29 -2.94 8.85
C ARG A 351 -6.99 -2.46 8.20
N THR A 352 -5.90 -3.08 8.63
CA THR A 352 -4.54 -2.81 8.13
C THR A 352 -4.48 -2.96 6.61
N MET A 353 -4.46 -1.83 5.89
CA MET A 353 -4.55 -1.80 4.42
C MET A 353 -3.48 -2.62 3.72
N VAL A 354 -2.24 -2.64 4.24
CA VAL A 354 -1.11 -3.40 3.67
C VAL A 354 -0.61 -4.42 4.71
N PRO A 355 -1.28 -5.57 4.90
CA PRO A 355 -1.00 -6.49 6.01
C PRO A 355 0.46 -6.93 6.13
N ASN A 356 1.14 -7.18 5.01
CA ASN A 356 2.48 -7.77 4.97
C ASN A 356 3.59 -6.78 4.56
N ASN A 357 3.27 -5.49 4.48
CA ASN A 357 4.15 -4.43 3.98
C ASN A 357 4.67 -4.69 2.56
N ALA A 358 5.32 -3.69 1.96
CA ALA A 358 6.10 -3.89 0.75
C ALA A 358 7.41 -4.64 1.08
N LEU A 359 7.70 -5.69 0.31
CA LEU A 359 8.85 -6.60 0.51
C LEU A 359 10.18 -5.85 0.64
N ARG A 360 11.00 -6.27 1.58
CA ARG A 360 12.39 -5.84 1.72
C ARG A 360 13.34 -6.96 1.33
N TRP A 361 14.60 -6.64 1.13
CA TRP A 361 15.62 -7.55 0.64
C TRP A 361 16.99 -7.19 1.21
N THR A 362 17.72 -8.20 1.66
CA THR A 362 19.06 -8.01 2.21
C THR A 362 20.11 -7.93 1.11
N ARG A 363 20.82 -6.80 1.04
CA ARG A 363 21.92 -6.62 0.06
C ARG A 363 23.24 -7.26 0.53
N GLU A 364 23.35 -7.53 1.82
CA GLU A 364 24.51 -8.09 2.53
C GLU A 364 24.02 -8.88 3.75
N ASP A 365 24.90 -9.69 4.34
CA ASP A 365 24.59 -10.40 5.60
C ASP A 365 24.29 -9.37 6.69
N VAL A 366 23.21 -9.59 7.44
CA VAL A 366 22.73 -8.64 8.46
C VAL A 366 22.14 -9.38 9.65
N GLN A 367 22.35 -8.86 10.84
CA GLN A 367 21.69 -9.37 12.04
C GLN A 367 20.29 -8.75 12.17
N ILE A 368 19.27 -9.55 12.48
CA ILE A 368 17.90 -9.07 12.79
C ILE A 368 17.44 -9.72 14.08
N GLY A 369 17.28 -8.92 15.14
CA GLY A 369 17.14 -9.45 16.50
C GLY A 369 18.34 -10.33 16.85
N ASP A 370 18.07 -11.54 17.33
CA ASP A 370 19.10 -12.50 17.71
C ASP A 370 19.60 -13.40 16.57
N TYR A 371 19.20 -13.11 15.33
CA TYR A 371 19.40 -14.04 14.21
C TYR A 371 20.29 -13.46 13.11
N ASP A 372 21.10 -14.33 12.52
CA ASP A 372 21.88 -14.05 11.32
C ASP A 372 21.00 -14.21 10.08
N VAL A 373 20.83 -13.13 9.31
CA VAL A 373 20.07 -13.14 8.05
C VAL A 373 21.04 -12.98 6.88
N PRO A 374 21.21 -14.01 6.03
CA PRO A 374 22.11 -13.95 4.89
C PRO A 374 21.73 -12.88 3.88
N LYS A 375 22.70 -12.42 3.10
CA LYS A 375 22.51 -11.69 1.85
C LYS A 375 21.51 -12.42 0.94
N ASN A 376 20.81 -11.64 0.11
CA ASN A 376 19.82 -12.10 -0.86
C ASN A 376 18.54 -12.71 -0.25
N THR A 377 18.22 -12.34 0.99
CA THR A 377 17.05 -12.83 1.72
C THR A 377 15.91 -11.83 1.65
N VAL A 378 14.69 -12.29 1.36
CA VAL A 378 13.48 -11.46 1.41
C VAL A 378 13.10 -11.23 2.88
N ILE A 379 12.71 -10.01 3.22
CA ILE A 379 12.15 -9.68 4.53
C ILE A 379 10.70 -9.24 4.33
N ILE A 380 9.78 -9.88 5.06
CA ILE A 380 8.36 -9.57 5.08
C ILE A 380 8.02 -9.09 6.49
N ALA A 381 7.57 -7.86 6.61
CA ALA A 381 7.19 -7.26 7.88
C ALA A 381 5.67 -7.27 8.00
N SER A 382 5.12 -8.10 8.90
CA SER A 382 3.67 -8.17 9.12
C SER A 382 3.20 -6.94 9.91
N LEU A 383 2.69 -5.94 9.20
CA LEU A 383 1.99 -4.81 9.82
C LEU A 383 0.70 -5.30 10.49
N TRP A 384 0.05 -6.32 9.94
CA TRP A 384 -1.14 -6.92 10.53
C TRP A 384 -0.86 -7.43 11.95
N ASN A 385 0.22 -8.18 12.15
CA ASN A 385 0.57 -8.69 13.48
C ASN A 385 0.85 -7.55 14.45
N VAL A 386 1.59 -6.52 14.03
CA VAL A 386 1.90 -5.37 14.91
C VAL A 386 0.64 -4.57 15.26
N GLN A 387 -0.24 -4.31 14.28
CA GLN A 387 -1.47 -3.55 14.50
C GLN A 387 -2.57 -4.35 15.21
N ASN A 388 -2.40 -5.66 15.33
CA ASN A 388 -3.32 -6.56 16.03
C ASN A 388 -2.66 -7.31 17.21
N ASP A 389 -1.46 -6.89 17.65
CA ASP A 389 -0.80 -7.48 18.81
C ASP A 389 -1.59 -7.12 20.08
N SER A 390 -2.11 -8.12 20.79
CA SER A 390 -2.88 -7.94 22.02
C SER A 390 -2.05 -7.37 23.18
N LYS A 391 -0.71 -7.41 23.09
CA LYS A 391 0.20 -6.76 24.04
C LYS A 391 0.26 -5.25 23.83
N ILE A 392 -0.02 -4.78 22.61
CA ILE A 392 -0.02 -3.35 22.25
C ILE A 392 -1.46 -2.80 22.26
N TRP A 393 -2.41 -3.57 21.73
CA TRP A 393 -3.77 -3.12 21.46
C TRP A 393 -4.81 -3.94 22.24
N LYS A 394 -5.49 -3.31 23.21
CA LYS A 394 -6.35 -4.01 24.18
C LYS A 394 -7.50 -4.89 23.66
N ASN A 395 -7.96 -4.87 22.42
CA ASN A 395 -9.03 -5.79 21.99
C ASN A 395 -8.95 -5.71 20.47
N PRO A 396 -7.89 -6.26 19.87
CA PRO A 396 -7.40 -5.79 18.57
C PRO A 396 -8.43 -5.97 17.45
N SER A 397 -9.33 -6.94 17.58
CA SER A 397 -10.43 -7.20 16.66
C SER A 397 -11.60 -6.20 16.72
N LYS A 398 -11.72 -5.42 17.80
CA LYS A 398 -12.78 -4.42 17.98
C LYS A 398 -12.33 -3.06 17.44
N PHE A 399 -13.24 -2.38 16.75
CA PHE A 399 -13.10 -0.99 16.29
C PHE A 399 -13.39 -0.04 17.47
N ILE A 400 -12.34 0.57 18.04
CA ILE A 400 -12.43 1.44 19.22
C ILE A 400 -11.63 2.73 18.95
N PRO A 401 -12.29 3.83 18.52
CA PRO A 401 -11.64 5.12 18.28
C PRO A 401 -10.93 5.68 19.53
N ASP A 402 -11.49 5.47 20.72
CA ASP A 402 -11.00 6.00 21.99
C ASP A 402 -9.53 5.61 22.30
N ARG A 403 -8.95 4.64 21.59
CA ARG A 403 -7.51 4.28 21.67
C ARG A 403 -6.56 5.42 21.33
N PHE A 404 -7.01 6.41 20.56
CA PHE A 404 -6.20 7.52 20.08
C PHE A 404 -6.52 8.83 20.81
N ILE A 405 -7.28 8.76 21.89
CA ILE A 405 -7.73 9.92 22.67
C ILE A 405 -7.18 9.77 24.09
N ASP A 406 -6.59 10.85 24.61
CA ASP A 406 -6.12 10.91 25.99
C ASP A 406 -7.25 11.26 26.99
N ASP A 407 -6.96 11.19 28.29
CA ASP A 407 -7.92 11.49 29.35
C ASP A 407 -8.45 12.94 29.32
N SER A 408 -7.80 13.84 28.57
CA SER A 408 -8.23 15.23 28.36
C SER A 408 -9.14 15.41 27.15
N GLY A 409 -9.45 14.32 26.42
CA GLY A 409 -10.25 14.35 25.21
C GLY A 409 -9.47 14.80 23.96
N LYS A 410 -8.13 14.84 24.01
CA LYS A 410 -7.29 15.26 22.88
C LYS A 410 -6.70 14.06 22.15
N VAL A 411 -6.40 14.25 20.87
CA VAL A 411 -5.69 13.25 20.08
C VAL A 411 -4.30 13.04 20.68
N MET A 412 -4.02 11.81 21.12
CA MET A 412 -2.73 11.47 21.67
C MET A 412 -1.68 11.25 20.57
N PRO A 413 -0.37 11.32 20.89
CA PRO A 413 0.67 10.90 19.96
C PRO A 413 0.43 9.47 19.46
N LYS A 414 0.62 9.25 18.15
CA LYS A 414 0.40 7.95 17.50
C LYS A 414 1.08 6.82 18.30
N PRO A 415 0.33 5.84 18.83
CA PRO A 415 0.89 4.80 19.69
C PRO A 415 2.01 4.01 19.03
N HIS A 416 2.92 3.48 19.84
CA HIS A 416 3.88 2.48 19.37
C HIS A 416 3.10 1.29 18.80
N GLY A 417 3.44 0.85 17.59
CA GLY A 417 2.69 -0.18 16.86
C GLY A 417 1.61 0.36 15.90
N TRP A 418 1.32 1.66 15.87
CA TRP A 418 0.52 2.25 14.78
C TRP A 418 1.44 2.50 13.58
N VAL A 419 1.42 1.57 12.62
CA VAL A 419 2.41 1.51 11.52
C VAL A 419 1.80 1.35 10.12
N PRO A 420 0.66 1.98 9.78
CA PRO A 420 0.00 1.75 8.49
C PRO A 420 0.86 2.23 7.31
N PHE A 421 1.79 3.16 7.57
CA PHE A 421 2.72 3.72 6.59
C PHE A 421 4.12 3.08 6.64
N SER A 422 4.28 1.94 7.32
CA SER A 422 5.58 1.30 7.58
C SER A 422 6.54 2.20 8.38
N LEU A 423 7.75 1.71 8.64
CA LEU A 423 8.83 2.41 9.36
C LEU A 423 10.11 2.56 8.50
N GLY A 424 11.03 3.39 8.99
CA GLY A 424 12.38 3.56 8.45
C GLY A 424 12.46 4.39 7.17
N LYS A 425 13.62 4.39 6.52
CA LYS A 425 13.92 5.29 5.37
C LYS A 425 13.03 5.07 4.13
N ARG A 426 12.41 3.90 4.02
CA ARG A 426 11.47 3.52 2.94
C ARG A 426 10.02 3.45 3.43
N ASN A 427 9.66 4.21 4.48
CA ASN A 427 8.27 4.41 4.85
C ASN A 427 7.48 5.06 3.70
N CYS A 428 6.15 5.03 3.78
CA CYS A 428 5.29 5.65 2.76
C CYS A 428 5.67 7.13 2.57
N PRO A 429 5.97 7.59 1.34
CA PRO A 429 6.23 9.00 1.08
C PRO A 429 4.95 9.86 1.07
N GLY A 430 3.78 9.23 0.93
CA GLY A 430 2.47 9.89 0.82
C GLY A 430 1.68 9.95 2.13
N ASP A 431 2.30 9.69 3.29
CA ASP A 431 1.60 9.63 4.58
C ASP A 431 0.78 10.91 4.90
N THR A 432 1.35 12.06 4.59
CA THR A 432 0.74 13.37 4.84
C THR A 432 -0.45 13.62 3.90
N ALA A 433 -0.30 13.34 2.60
CA ALA A 433 -1.41 13.45 1.65
C ALA A 433 -2.56 12.51 2.01
N ALA A 434 -2.24 11.24 2.31
CA ALA A 434 -3.23 10.26 2.70
C ALA A 434 -4.03 10.73 3.92
N MET A 435 -3.39 11.22 4.99
CA MET A 435 -4.13 11.72 6.15
C MET A 435 -5.04 12.91 5.83
N ILE A 436 -4.59 13.82 4.96
CA ILE A 436 -5.38 14.98 4.53
C ILE A 436 -6.61 14.52 3.76
N GLU A 437 -6.43 13.71 2.72
CA GLU A 437 -7.54 13.23 1.89
C GLU A 437 -8.51 12.38 2.71
N LEU A 438 -8.01 11.43 3.52
CA LEU A 438 -8.85 10.62 4.40
C LEU A 438 -9.71 11.50 5.31
N PHE A 439 -9.12 12.54 5.92
CA PHE A 439 -9.85 13.47 6.77
C PHE A 439 -10.89 14.28 6.01
N LEU A 440 -10.54 14.88 4.87
CA LEU A 440 -11.45 15.72 4.09
C LEU A 440 -12.63 14.92 3.53
N TYR A 441 -12.39 13.75 2.93
CA TYR A 441 -13.45 12.88 2.42
C TYR A 441 -14.32 12.35 3.56
N PHE A 442 -13.72 11.74 4.59
CA PHE A 442 -14.48 11.12 5.67
C PHE A 442 -15.35 12.13 6.40
N THR A 443 -14.77 13.26 6.82
CA THR A 443 -15.47 14.27 7.61
C THR A 443 -16.59 14.91 6.81
N THR A 444 -16.35 15.25 5.53
CA THR A 444 -17.40 15.87 4.69
C THR A 444 -18.56 14.93 4.44
N ILE A 445 -18.29 13.64 4.22
CA ILE A 445 -19.34 12.65 3.99
C ILE A 445 -20.15 12.41 5.26
N ILE A 446 -19.50 12.26 6.42
CA ILE A 446 -20.21 12.04 7.70
C ILE A 446 -20.98 13.29 8.14
N GLN A 447 -20.46 14.49 7.85
CA GLN A 447 -21.18 15.74 8.09
C GLN A 447 -22.51 15.76 7.33
N LYS A 448 -22.54 15.26 6.09
CA LYS A 448 -23.70 15.38 5.20
C LYS A 448 -24.63 14.17 5.19
N PHE A 449 -24.14 12.99 5.57
CA PHE A 449 -24.87 11.74 5.41
C PHE A 449 -24.79 10.87 6.66
N THR A 450 -25.88 10.15 6.90
CA THR A 450 -25.88 8.94 7.73
C THR A 450 -25.72 7.74 6.80
N ILE A 451 -24.67 6.96 7.03
CA ILE A 451 -24.34 5.75 6.27
C ILE A 451 -25.04 4.57 6.94
N LEU A 452 -25.84 3.84 6.17
CA LEU A 452 -26.61 2.69 6.65
C LEU A 452 -26.34 1.45 5.80
N VAL A 453 -26.44 0.29 6.45
CA VAL A 453 -26.48 -1.01 5.76
C VAL A 453 -27.84 -1.15 5.06
N PRO A 454 -27.91 -1.66 3.81
CA PRO A 454 -29.18 -1.95 3.15
C PRO A 454 -29.99 -2.99 3.93
N ASP A 455 -31.29 -2.73 4.13
CA ASP A 455 -32.20 -3.60 4.89
C ASP A 455 -32.38 -5.00 4.27
N THR A 456 -32.01 -5.15 2.99
CA THR A 456 -32.26 -6.32 2.15
C THR A 456 -31.03 -7.21 1.93
N GLU A 457 -29.85 -6.81 2.43
CA GLU A 457 -28.59 -7.52 2.19
C GLU A 457 -27.92 -7.90 3.52
N PRO A 458 -27.31 -9.10 3.63
CA PRO A 458 -26.52 -9.44 4.82
C PRO A 458 -25.34 -8.48 4.95
N LEU A 459 -24.89 -8.27 6.20
CA LEU A 459 -23.67 -7.52 6.46
C LEU A 459 -22.51 -8.10 5.63
N PRO A 460 -21.72 -7.27 4.93
CA PRO A 460 -20.57 -7.76 4.19
C PRO A 460 -19.56 -8.36 5.16
N ASP A 461 -18.93 -9.46 4.73
CA ASP A 461 -17.90 -10.13 5.50
C ASP A 461 -16.72 -9.19 5.77
N LEU A 462 -16.47 -8.95 7.07
CA LEU A 462 -15.48 -8.00 7.54
C LEU A 462 -14.05 -8.54 7.48
N ASP A 463 -13.85 -9.78 7.05
CA ASP A 463 -12.52 -10.34 6.84
C ASP A 463 -11.82 -9.80 5.58
N GLY A 464 -12.60 -9.23 4.64
CA GLY A 464 -12.09 -8.71 3.38
C GLY A 464 -11.45 -9.76 2.45
N THR A 465 -10.84 -9.28 1.38
CA THR A 465 -10.03 -10.06 0.45
C THR A 465 -8.58 -9.60 0.55
N ALA A 466 -7.66 -10.54 0.76
CA ALA A 466 -6.25 -10.26 0.98
C ALA A 466 -5.45 -10.48 -0.30
N HIS A 467 -5.08 -9.39 -0.93
CA HIS A 467 -4.14 -9.33 -2.05
C HIS A 467 -2.81 -8.70 -1.57
N LEU A 468 -2.18 -7.84 -2.37
CA LEU A 468 -1.24 -6.83 -1.84
C LEU A 468 -1.88 -6.00 -0.72
N LEU A 469 -3.15 -5.67 -0.91
CA LEU A 469 -3.98 -4.89 0.01
C LEU A 469 -5.05 -5.76 0.65
N LEU A 470 -5.48 -5.36 1.85
CA LEU A 470 -6.69 -5.88 2.47
C LEU A 470 -7.88 -5.02 2.05
N ILE A 471 -8.59 -5.44 1.00
CA ILE A 471 -9.74 -4.71 0.47
C ILE A 471 -11.05 -5.26 1.03
N PRO A 472 -12.08 -4.43 1.27
CA PRO A 472 -13.40 -4.94 1.63
C PRO A 472 -13.97 -5.75 0.47
N LYS A 473 -14.75 -6.79 0.78
CA LYS A 473 -15.54 -7.49 -0.25
C LYS A 473 -16.57 -6.51 -0.85
N PRO A 474 -17.00 -6.70 -2.10
CA PRO A 474 -18.01 -5.82 -2.70
C PRO A 474 -19.25 -5.70 -1.80
N TYR A 475 -19.69 -4.46 -1.56
CA TYR A 475 -20.83 -4.16 -0.71
C TYR A 475 -21.56 -2.92 -1.21
N LYS A 476 -22.84 -2.81 -0.85
CA LYS A 476 -23.63 -1.58 -1.03
C LYS A 476 -23.93 -0.96 0.32
N VAL A 477 -24.05 0.36 0.34
CA VAL A 477 -24.51 1.15 1.50
C VAL A 477 -25.50 2.21 1.05
N LYS A 478 -26.31 2.72 1.98
CA LYS A 478 -27.21 3.84 1.78
C LYS A 478 -26.57 5.08 2.41
N PHE A 479 -26.42 6.14 1.63
CA PHE A 479 -26.02 7.47 2.14
C PHE A 479 -27.28 8.32 2.26
N VAL A 480 -27.82 8.44 3.48
CA VAL A 480 -29.05 9.18 3.76
C VAL A 480 -28.70 10.61 4.18
N PRO A 481 -29.15 11.66 3.46
CA PRO A 481 -28.84 13.04 3.80
C PRO A 481 -29.24 13.40 5.24
N ARG A 482 -28.39 14.18 5.91
CA ARG A 482 -28.64 14.79 7.24
C ARG A 482 -29.23 16.19 7.04
N LEU A 483 -30.06 16.63 7.99
CA LEU A 483 -30.77 17.93 7.95
C LEU A 483 -29.93 19.10 8.47
#